data_AF-A0AA41DCJ3-F1
#
_entry.id   AF-A0AA41DCJ3-F1
#
_cell.length_a   1.000
_cell.length_b   1.000
_cell.length_c   1.000
_cell.angle_alpha   90.00
_cell.angle_beta   90.00
_cell.angle_gamma   90.00
#
_symmetry.space_group_name_H-M   'P 1'
#
loop_
_entity.id
_entity.type
_entity.pdbx_description
1 polymer ?
#
loop_
_entity_poly.entity_id
_entity_poly.type
_entity_poly.pdbx_seq_one_letter_code
_entity_poly.pdbx_strand_id
1 'polypeptide(L)'
;MQLNHHTYQQCLSTYFIWIKSNIDQDQKDYYKECTNMVIWYGRNWGDRIQIIFFKSKADYEYILANKSFAWRVDVHYWDCKLYHYPLNSTRKWMIDFIIHAIMDIYKNGNIPHPCNNKK
;
A
#
# COMPACT_ATOMS: atom_id res chain seq x y z
N MET A 1 19.50 8.07 -18.03
CA MET A 1 19.04 7.75 -16.66
C MET A 1 18.92 6.24 -16.57
N GLN A 2 19.66 5.58 -15.68
CA GLN A 2 19.43 4.17 -15.39
C GLN A 2 18.04 4.03 -14.75
N LEU A 3 17.16 3.24 -15.37
CA LEU A 3 15.95 2.75 -14.73
C LEU A 3 16.40 1.79 -13.61
N ASN A 4 16.56 2.33 -12.41
CA ASN A 4 16.80 1.50 -11.21
C ASN A 4 15.49 0.84 -10.84
N HIS A 5 15.15 -0.25 -11.53
CA HIS A 5 14.06 -1.11 -11.12
C HIS A 5 14.41 -1.68 -9.74
N HIS A 6 13.63 -1.29 -8.73
CA HIS A 6 13.79 -1.86 -7.39
C HIS A 6 13.52 -3.37 -7.46
N THR A 7 14.45 -4.16 -6.95
CA THR A 7 14.28 -5.61 -6.91
C THR A 7 13.23 -5.99 -5.86
N TYR A 8 12.63 -7.18 -6.00
CA TYR A 8 11.70 -7.72 -5.01
C TYR A 8 12.29 -7.70 -3.59
N GLN A 9 13.57 -8.05 -3.44
CA GLN A 9 14.24 -8.05 -2.12
C GLN A 9 14.44 -6.65 -1.55
N GLN A 10 14.71 -5.65 -2.39
CA GLN A 10 14.78 -4.26 -1.94
C GLN A 10 13.42 -3.76 -1.47
N CYS A 11 12.36 -4.00 -2.24
CA CYS A 11 11.00 -3.64 -1.84
C CYS A 11 10.57 -4.38 -0.57
N LEU A 12 10.85 -5.69 -0.47
CA LEU A 12 10.56 -6.46 0.72
C LEU A 12 11.28 -5.87 1.92
N SER A 13 12.60 -5.69 1.85
CA SER A 13 13.38 -5.16 2.97
C SER A 13 12.89 -3.78 3.43
N THR A 14 12.58 -2.87 2.49
CA THR A 14 12.14 -1.51 2.80
C THR A 14 10.76 -1.48 3.43
N TYR A 15 9.80 -2.23 2.90
CA TYR A 15 8.39 -2.05 3.25
C TYR A 15 7.83 -3.12 4.19
N PHE A 16 8.58 -4.19 4.48
CA PHE A 16 8.09 -5.35 5.23
C PHE A 16 7.49 -4.99 6.59
N ILE A 17 8.09 -4.05 7.34
CA ILE A 17 7.60 -3.65 8.66
C ILE A 17 6.17 -3.08 8.57
N TRP A 18 5.89 -2.20 7.60
CA TRP A 18 4.56 -1.62 7.43
C TRP A 18 3.55 -2.63 6.89
N ILE A 19 3.95 -3.48 5.94
CA ILE A 19 3.11 -4.58 5.44
C ILE A 19 2.71 -5.50 6.58
N LYS A 20 3.70 -5.89 7.41
CA LYS A 20 3.49 -6.75 8.57
C LYS A 20 2.57 -6.10 9.60
N SER A 21 2.74 -4.81 9.90
CA SER A 21 1.85 -4.08 10.82
C SER A 21 0.40 -4.16 10.36
N ASN A 22 0.15 -3.90 9.08
CA ASN A 22 -1.20 -3.91 8.53
C ASN A 22 -1.85 -5.30 8.53
N ILE A 23 -1.07 -6.36 8.24
CA ILE A 23 -1.58 -7.73 8.12
C ILE A 23 -1.66 -8.46 9.47
N ASP A 24 -0.70 -8.24 10.36
CA ASP A 24 -0.56 -9.03 11.59
C ASP A 24 -1.08 -8.27 12.84
N GLN A 25 -1.26 -6.95 12.76
CA GLN A 25 -1.70 -6.11 13.88
C GLN A 25 -2.99 -5.36 13.54
N ASP A 26 -2.92 -4.36 12.67
CA ASP A 26 -4.00 -3.38 12.46
C ASP A 26 -5.28 -4.02 11.89
N GLN A 27 -5.12 -4.97 10.97
CA GLN A 27 -6.20 -5.67 10.28
C GLN A 27 -5.96 -7.18 10.30
N LYS A 28 -5.52 -7.68 11.47
CA LYS A 28 -5.19 -9.09 11.67
C LYS A 28 -6.30 -9.99 11.13
N ASP A 29 -5.91 -10.90 10.23
CA ASP A 29 -6.77 -11.86 9.54
C ASP A 29 -7.89 -11.26 8.65
N TYR A 30 -8.20 -9.96 8.74
CA TYR A 30 -9.30 -9.30 8.03
C TYR A 30 -9.14 -9.35 6.51
N TYR A 31 -7.91 -9.31 6.03
CA TYR A 31 -7.58 -9.43 4.61
C TYR A 31 -8.11 -10.73 3.97
N LYS A 32 -8.36 -11.79 4.76
CA LYS A 32 -8.93 -13.06 4.27
C LYS A 32 -10.41 -12.92 3.86
N GLU A 33 -11.11 -11.99 4.47
CA GLU A 33 -12.55 -11.75 4.27
C GLU A 33 -12.82 -10.63 3.25
N CYS A 34 -11.78 -10.00 2.73
CA CYS A 34 -11.87 -8.86 1.83
C CYS A 34 -11.52 -9.26 0.39
N THR A 35 -11.97 -8.45 -0.56
CA THR A 35 -11.64 -8.56 -1.99
C THR A 35 -11.03 -7.27 -2.54
N ASN A 36 -10.90 -6.24 -1.69
CA ASN A 36 -10.37 -4.93 -2.06
C ASN A 36 -9.28 -4.52 -1.09
N MET A 37 -8.27 -3.84 -1.62
CA MET A 37 -7.19 -3.24 -0.87
C MET A 37 -6.81 -1.90 -1.48
N VAL A 38 -6.55 -0.90 -0.64
CA VAL A 38 -5.86 0.32 -1.08
C VAL A 38 -4.47 0.37 -0.45
N ILE A 39 -3.47 0.71 -1.26
CA ILE A 39 -2.14 1.09 -0.80
C ILE A 39 -2.02 2.61 -0.93
N TRP A 40 -1.89 3.29 0.20
CA TRP A 40 -1.53 4.71 0.28
C TRP A 40 -0.02 4.84 0.39
N TYR A 41 0.58 5.70 -0.42
CA TYR A 41 2.04 5.80 -0.56
C TYR A 41 2.53 7.25 -0.60
N GLY A 42 3.77 7.47 -0.16
CA GLY A 42 4.48 8.73 -0.31
C GLY A 42 5.06 8.92 -1.71
N ARG A 43 5.76 10.04 -1.94
CA ARG A 43 6.37 10.30 -3.26
C ARG A 43 7.70 9.59 -3.41
N ASN A 44 8.45 9.50 -2.34
CA ASN A 44 9.81 9.00 -2.37
C ASN A 44 9.82 7.53 -2.03
N TRP A 45 10.68 6.78 -2.70
CA TRP A 45 10.97 5.42 -2.29
C TRP A 45 11.47 5.40 -0.84
N GLY A 46 10.92 4.50 -0.02
CA GLY A 46 11.20 4.42 1.41
C GLY A 46 10.27 5.27 2.28
N ASP A 47 9.44 6.13 1.70
CA ASP A 47 8.35 6.77 2.44
C ASP A 47 7.42 5.70 3.00
N ARG A 48 6.85 5.96 4.18
CA ARG A 48 5.90 5.04 4.81
C ARG A 48 4.72 4.76 3.86
N ILE A 49 4.17 3.55 3.94
CA ILE A 49 2.91 3.16 3.30
C ILE A 49 1.82 2.88 4.35
N GLN A 50 0.57 2.96 3.95
CA GLN A 50 -0.59 2.48 4.70
C GLN A 50 -1.40 1.55 3.81
N ILE A 51 -1.81 0.40 4.34
CA ILE A 51 -2.56 -0.61 3.57
C ILE A 51 -3.91 -0.80 4.25
N ILE A 52 -5.00 -0.61 3.52
CA ILE A 52 -6.35 -0.79 4.05
C ILE A 52 -7.03 -1.90 3.26
N PHE A 53 -7.43 -2.97 3.95
CA PHE A 53 -8.25 -4.05 3.41
C PHE A 53 -9.72 -3.75 3.71
N PHE A 54 -10.60 -3.95 2.73
CA PHE A 54 -12.03 -3.67 2.92
C PHE A 54 -12.94 -4.50 2.02
N LYS A 55 -14.18 -4.69 2.48
CA LYS A 55 -15.22 -5.48 1.81
C LYS A 55 -16.02 -4.67 0.80
N SER A 56 -16.27 -3.40 1.10
CA SER A 56 -17.12 -2.51 0.30
C SER A 56 -16.75 -1.04 0.56
N LYS A 57 -17.32 -0.13 -0.22
CA LYS A 57 -17.13 1.32 -0.03
C LYS A 57 -17.56 1.78 1.39
N ALA A 58 -18.69 1.27 1.88
CA ALA A 58 -19.18 1.62 3.22
C ALA A 58 -18.22 1.12 4.33
N ASP A 59 -17.64 -0.07 4.15
CA ASP A 59 -16.62 -0.61 5.06
C ASP A 59 -15.34 0.24 5.04
N TYR A 60 -14.92 0.67 3.85
CA TYR A 60 -13.77 1.57 3.70
C TYR A 60 -13.99 2.91 4.41
N GLU A 61 -15.13 3.56 4.20
CA GLU A 61 -15.49 4.82 4.86
C GLU A 61 -15.56 4.65 6.38
N TYR A 62 -16.11 3.52 6.85
CA TYR A 62 -16.13 3.19 8.26
C TYR A 62 -14.72 3.05 8.85
N ILE A 63 -13.79 2.37 8.15
CA ILE A 63 -12.39 2.23 8.60
C ILE A 63 -11.73 3.60 8.72
N LEU A 64 -11.85 4.46 7.70
CA LEU A 64 -11.24 5.79 7.70
C LEU A 64 -11.76 6.68 8.85
N ALA A 65 -13.06 6.62 9.14
CA ALA A 65 -13.67 7.45 10.17
C ALA A 65 -13.44 6.93 11.60
N ASN A 66 -13.26 5.62 11.79
CA ASN A 66 -13.34 4.99 13.11
C ASN A 66 -12.07 4.25 13.57
N LYS A 67 -11.10 3.97 12.68
CA LYS A 67 -9.90 3.22 13.04
C LYS A 67 -8.69 4.15 13.22
N SER A 68 -8.07 4.05 14.40
CA SER A 68 -6.90 4.86 14.77
C SER A 68 -5.64 4.54 13.96
N PHE A 69 -5.59 3.45 13.20
CA PHE A 69 -4.51 3.25 12.22
C PHE A 69 -4.76 4.01 10.90
N ALA A 70 -6.02 4.36 10.62
CA ALA A 70 -6.46 4.97 9.36
C ALA A 70 -6.78 6.48 9.46
N TRP A 71 -6.85 7.04 10.66
CA TRP A 71 -7.30 8.42 10.91
C TRP A 71 -6.59 9.59 10.18
N ARG A 72 -5.47 9.38 9.47
CA ARG A 72 -4.76 10.46 8.73
C ARG A 72 -4.20 10.04 7.37
N VAL A 73 -4.86 9.13 6.66
CA VAL A 73 -4.33 8.69 5.36
C VAL A 73 -4.34 9.81 4.30
N ASP A 74 -5.44 10.55 4.17
CA ASP A 74 -5.56 11.60 3.15
C ASP A 74 -4.62 12.80 3.36
N VAL A 75 -4.07 12.96 4.58
CA VAL A 75 -3.21 14.10 4.94
C VAL A 75 -1.72 13.76 4.82
N HIS A 76 -1.36 12.50 5.04
CA HIS A 76 0.05 12.09 5.17
C HIS A 76 0.62 11.38 3.96
N TYR A 77 -0.24 10.96 3.03
CA TYR A 77 0.18 10.20 1.86
C TYR A 77 -0.06 11.02 0.60
N TRP A 78 0.78 10.77 -0.39
CA TRP A 78 0.77 11.51 -1.64
C TRP A 78 -0.42 11.12 -2.50
N ASP A 79 -0.65 9.82 -2.62
CA ASP A 79 -1.69 9.24 -3.48
C ASP A 79 -1.97 7.80 -3.03
N CYS A 80 -2.93 7.15 -3.69
CA CYS A 80 -3.29 5.76 -3.43
C CYS A 80 -3.56 4.96 -4.70
N LYS A 81 -3.36 3.64 -4.61
CA LYS A 81 -3.80 2.69 -5.65
C LYS A 81 -4.73 1.65 -5.07
N LEU A 82 -5.86 1.47 -5.74
CA LEU A 82 -6.85 0.43 -5.46
C LEU A 82 -6.49 -0.86 -6.18
N TYR A 83 -6.63 -1.97 -5.48
CA TYR A 83 -6.41 -3.32 -5.97
C TYR A 83 -7.59 -4.22 -5.61
N HIS A 84 -7.86 -5.17 -6.50
CA HIS A 84 -8.79 -6.27 -6.26
C HIS A 84 -8.01 -7.58 -6.16
N TYR A 85 -8.40 -8.45 -5.24
CA TYR A 85 -7.74 -9.72 -5.01
C TYR A 85 -8.72 -10.84 -4.58
N PRO A 86 -8.34 -12.12 -4.71
CA PRO A 86 -9.24 -13.25 -4.41
C PRO A 86 -9.59 -13.36 -2.91
N LEU A 87 -10.83 -13.77 -2.64
CA LEU A 87 -11.28 -14.10 -1.28
C LEU A 87 -10.42 -15.25 -0.68
N ASN A 88 -10.27 -15.27 0.63
CA ASN A 88 -9.51 -16.29 1.36
C ASN A 88 -8.03 -16.36 0.96
N SER A 89 -7.46 -15.23 0.52
CA SER A 89 -6.04 -15.13 0.21
C SER A 89 -5.17 -15.48 1.42
N THR A 90 -4.05 -16.17 1.18
CA THR A 90 -3.11 -16.53 2.25
C THR A 90 -2.22 -15.34 2.62
N ARG A 91 -1.65 -15.37 3.84
CA ARG A 91 -0.69 -14.33 4.28
C ARG A 91 0.50 -14.19 3.33
N LYS A 92 1.08 -15.32 2.93
CA LYS A 92 2.24 -15.36 2.02
C LYS A 92 1.90 -14.73 0.67
N TRP A 93 0.75 -15.10 0.13
CA TRP A 93 0.26 -14.53 -1.13
C TRP A 93 0.01 -13.03 -1.01
N MET A 94 -0.58 -12.57 0.09
CA MET A 94 -0.86 -11.15 0.30
C MET A 94 0.42 -10.30 0.37
N ILE A 95 1.44 -10.78 1.10
CA ILE A 95 2.74 -10.10 1.15
C ILE A 95 3.36 -10.04 -0.24
N ASP A 96 3.39 -11.16 -0.97
CA ASP A 96 3.95 -11.21 -2.32
C ASP A 96 3.23 -10.24 -3.27
N PHE A 97 1.90 -10.23 -3.24
CA PHE A 97 1.07 -9.31 -4.03
C PHE A 97 1.38 -7.84 -3.72
N ILE A 98 1.46 -7.47 -2.44
CA ILE A 98 1.75 -6.09 -2.02
C ILE A 98 3.15 -5.67 -2.45
N ILE A 99 4.15 -6.56 -2.39
CA ILE A 99 5.50 -6.23 -2.87
C ILE A 99 5.52 -5.95 -4.36
N HIS A 100 4.85 -6.78 -5.17
CA HIS A 100 4.73 -6.53 -6.61
C HIS A 100 3.96 -5.23 -6.92
N ALA A 101 2.92 -4.91 -6.14
CA ALA A 101 2.20 -3.65 -6.26
C ALA A 101 3.10 -2.43 -5.98
N ILE A 102 3.92 -2.49 -4.92
CA ILE A 102 4.90 -1.45 -4.57
C ILE A 102 5.98 -1.31 -5.65
N MET A 103 6.45 -2.44 -6.20
CA MET A 103 7.40 -2.43 -7.32
C MET A 103 6.82 -1.68 -8.54
N ASP A 104 5.54 -1.88 -8.87
CA ASP A 104 4.90 -1.13 -9.96
C ASP A 104 4.72 0.36 -9.63
N ILE A 105 4.37 0.70 -8.39
CA ILE A 105 4.25 2.10 -7.93
C ILE A 105 5.58 2.85 -8.14
N TYR A 106 6.70 2.25 -7.73
CA TYR A 106 8.03 2.88 -7.78
C TYR A 106 8.92 2.38 -8.93
N LYS A 107 8.35 1.80 -9.99
CA LYS A 107 9.13 1.22 -11.11
C LYS A 107 10.07 2.23 -11.79
N ASN A 108 9.71 3.51 -11.73
CA ASN A 108 10.49 4.63 -12.28
C ASN A 108 11.23 5.44 -11.20
N GLY A 109 11.39 4.89 -10.00
CA GLY A 109 11.93 5.60 -8.83
C GLY A 109 10.89 6.49 -8.16
N ASN A 110 11.34 7.64 -7.64
CA ASN A 110 10.47 8.59 -6.94
C ASN A 110 9.39 9.16 -7.87
N ILE A 111 8.18 9.32 -7.34
CA ILE A 111 7.05 9.87 -8.07
C ILE A 111 7.28 11.39 -8.23
N PRO A 112 7.32 11.91 -9.47
CA PRO A 112 7.57 13.32 -9.71
C PRO A 112 6.41 14.17 -9.19
N HIS A 113 6.73 15.31 -8.58
CA HIS A 113 5.71 16.28 -8.22
C HIS A 113 5.09 16.85 -9.51
N PRO A 114 3.75 16.96 -9.63
CA PRO A 114 3.07 17.52 -10.79
C PRO A 114 3.54 18.94 -11.18
N CYS A 115 4.12 19.70 -10.25
CA CYS A 115 4.63 21.05 -10.51
C CYS A 115 6.03 21.08 -11.13
N ASN A 116 6.74 19.95 -11.24
CA ASN A 116 8.10 19.87 -11.79
C ASN A 116 8.14 19.53 -13.29
N ASN A 117 6.99 19.37 -13.96
CA ASN A 117 6.92 19.16 -15.42
C ASN A 117 7.00 20.47 -16.24
N LYS A 118 7.62 21.52 -15.70
CA LYS A 118 7.97 22.74 -16.46
C LYS A 118 9.48 22.83 -16.61
N LYS A 119 10.03 22.13 -17.60
CA LYS A 119 11.24 22.54 -18.32
C LYS A 119 11.12 22.12 -19.77
#